data_AF-A0A939ANZ5-F1
#
_entry.id   AF-A0A939ANZ5-F1
#
_cell.length_a   1.000
_cell.length_b   1.000
_cell.length_c   1.000
_cell.angle_alpha   90.00
_cell.angle_beta   90.00
_cell.angle_gamma   90.00
#
_symmetry.space_group_name_H-M   'P 1'
#
loop_
_entity.id
_entity.type
_entity.pdbx_description
1 polymer ?
#
loop_
_entity_poly.entity_id
_entity_poly.type
_entity_poly.pdbx_seq_one_letter_code
_entity_poly.pdbx_strand_id
1 'polypeptide(L)'
;MGTRISVWAYAWDVADEGAAAALDWLQAAGFDAIDLGPNYHAISTFSPRNAKRSIFYSEQGAVYYPARLERFGRIKPHLFDDRAVLQAWPDVARALEGRDLELNAWIIGMFQPWIARAYPDTAIENAFGHRSYAQTCPAHPDVQTYLATLVGDLCDQFPVRGITLENVGHPGFAYGWVRERVLIDLSPWTRFLLGLCFCEHCLAAARAHGVDAPRVRAGVAAE
;
A
#
# COMPACT_ATOMS: atom_id res chain seq x y z
N MET A 1 -14.59 -16.13 -22.97
CA MET A 1 -13.84 -15.03 -22.34
C MET A 1 -12.37 -15.30 -22.57
N GLY A 2 -11.67 -14.39 -23.25
CA GLY A 2 -10.21 -14.47 -23.37
C GLY A 2 -9.55 -14.13 -22.02
N THR A 3 -8.31 -14.57 -21.84
CA THR A 3 -7.47 -14.16 -20.70
C THR A 3 -7.21 -12.66 -20.79
N ARG A 4 -7.47 -11.91 -19.71
CA ARG A 4 -7.08 -10.50 -19.61
C ARG A 4 -5.70 -10.36 -19.00
N ILE A 5 -4.90 -9.43 -19.52
CA ILE A 5 -3.54 -9.16 -19.09
C ILE A 5 -3.43 -7.68 -18.70
N SER A 6 -3.04 -7.41 -17.47
CA SER A 6 -2.77 -6.07 -16.95
C SER A 6 -1.31 -5.92 -16.55
N VAL A 7 -0.87 -4.68 -16.31
CA VAL A 7 0.47 -4.40 -15.81
C VAL A 7 0.46 -3.37 -14.68
N TRP A 8 1.26 -3.64 -13.64
CA TRP A 8 1.51 -2.67 -12.58
C TRP A 8 2.35 -1.50 -13.09
N ALA A 9 1.89 -0.29 -12.81
CA ALA A 9 2.58 0.93 -13.18
C ALA A 9 2.64 1.91 -12.00
N TYR A 10 3.76 2.63 -11.91
CA TYR A 10 3.94 3.66 -10.92
C TYR A 10 3.56 5.04 -11.47
N ALA A 11 2.87 5.83 -10.67
CA ALA A 11 2.44 7.18 -11.06
C ALA A 11 3.60 8.09 -11.48
N TRP A 12 4.78 7.95 -10.85
CA TRP A 12 5.95 8.76 -11.21
C TRP A 12 6.52 8.42 -12.58
N ASP A 13 6.52 7.14 -12.97
CA ASP A 13 6.97 6.70 -14.29
C ASP A 13 5.98 7.18 -15.37
N VAL A 14 4.68 7.06 -15.12
CA VAL A 14 3.64 7.57 -16.03
C VAL A 14 3.71 9.09 -16.17
N ALA A 15 3.96 9.83 -15.10
CA ALA A 15 4.12 11.29 -15.15
C ALA A 15 5.35 11.72 -15.97
N ASP A 16 6.44 10.95 -15.93
CA ASP A 16 7.65 11.26 -16.69
C ASP A 16 7.55 10.90 -18.16
N GLU A 17 7.00 9.72 -18.45
CA GLU A 17 6.80 9.19 -19.80
C GLU A 17 5.67 9.93 -20.54
N GLY A 18 4.63 10.33 -19.80
CA GLY A 18 3.39 10.88 -20.33
C GLY A 18 2.33 9.80 -20.51
N ALA A 19 1.13 10.04 -19.98
CA ALA A 19 0.05 9.06 -19.94
C ALA A 19 -0.32 8.49 -21.32
N ALA A 20 -0.49 9.35 -22.34
CA ALA A 20 -0.83 8.88 -23.69
C ALA A 20 0.24 7.95 -24.28
N ALA A 21 1.52 8.31 -24.15
CA ALA A 21 2.63 7.48 -24.65
C ALA A 21 2.71 6.13 -23.93
N ALA A 22 2.52 6.13 -22.60
CA ALA A 22 2.47 4.91 -21.82
C ALA A 22 1.30 4.01 -22.26
N LEU A 23 0.09 4.55 -22.39
CA LEU A 23 -1.09 3.78 -22.83
C LEU A 23 -0.97 3.28 -24.28
N ASP A 24 -0.42 4.07 -25.20
CA ASP A 24 -0.19 3.64 -26.59
C ASP A 24 0.78 2.46 -26.65
N TRP A 25 1.83 2.48 -25.83
CA TRP A 25 2.76 1.36 -25.71
C TRP A 25 2.08 0.12 -25.14
N LEU A 26 1.25 0.27 -24.10
CA LEU A 26 0.50 -0.85 -23.52
C LEU A 26 -0.43 -1.51 -24.52
N GLN A 27 -1.18 -0.71 -25.28
CA GLN A 27 -2.08 -1.20 -26.31
C GLN A 27 -1.31 -1.92 -27.42
N ALA A 28 -0.19 -1.34 -27.88
CA ALA A 28 0.67 -1.96 -28.89
C ALA A 28 1.31 -3.28 -28.41
N ALA A 29 1.56 -3.41 -27.10
CA ALA A 29 2.07 -4.62 -26.48
C ALA A 29 0.98 -5.66 -26.15
N GLY A 30 -0.31 -5.35 -26.38
CA GLY A 30 -1.42 -6.27 -26.17
C GLY A 30 -1.90 -6.39 -24.73
N PHE A 31 -1.64 -5.38 -23.88
CA PHE A 31 -2.25 -5.30 -22.55
C PHE A 31 -3.69 -4.81 -22.64
N ASP A 32 -4.53 -5.26 -21.71
CA ASP A 32 -5.94 -4.87 -21.59
C ASP A 32 -6.16 -3.77 -20.53
N ALA A 33 -5.21 -3.59 -19.61
CA ALA A 33 -5.35 -2.64 -18.51
C ALA A 33 -4.01 -2.17 -17.92
N ILE A 34 -4.05 -0.97 -17.35
CA ILE A 34 -3.01 -0.43 -16.46
C ILE A 34 -3.49 -0.53 -15.00
N ASP A 35 -2.69 -1.17 -14.15
CA ASP A 35 -2.89 -1.24 -12.72
C ASP A 35 -2.03 -0.13 -12.07
N LEU A 36 -2.59 1.08 -11.99
CA LEU A 36 -1.86 2.26 -11.53
C LEU A 36 -1.84 2.31 -9.99
N GLY A 37 -0.66 2.55 -9.42
CA GLY A 37 -0.50 2.73 -7.97
C GLY A 37 -0.96 4.12 -7.50
N PRO A 38 -2.01 4.25 -6.66
CA PRO A 38 -2.42 5.52 -6.07
C PRO A 38 -1.68 5.83 -4.77
N ASN A 39 -1.14 4.82 -4.10
CA ASN A 39 -0.27 4.94 -2.95
C ASN A 39 0.82 3.88 -3.05
N TYR A 40 1.95 4.14 -2.40
CA TYR A 40 3.03 3.17 -2.33
C TYR A 40 3.84 3.37 -1.06
N HIS A 41 4.46 2.30 -0.58
CA HIS A 41 5.32 2.30 0.60
C HIS A 41 6.73 2.82 0.28
N ALA A 42 7.63 2.77 1.27
CA ALA A 42 9.02 3.12 1.07
C ALA A 42 9.68 2.25 -0.01
N ILE A 43 10.41 2.86 -0.95
CA ILE A 43 11.04 2.15 -2.06
C ILE A 43 12.26 2.89 -2.61
N SER A 44 13.22 2.13 -3.13
CA SER A 44 14.28 2.59 -4.03
C SER A 44 14.17 1.80 -5.33
N THR A 45 13.95 2.47 -6.46
CA THR A 45 13.75 1.82 -7.76
C THR A 45 14.82 2.22 -8.76
N PHE A 46 15.08 1.33 -9.72
CA PHE A 46 15.79 1.63 -10.96
C PHE A 46 14.85 1.34 -12.14
N SER A 47 14.45 2.39 -12.86
CA SER A 47 13.54 2.34 -14.01
C SER A 47 14.31 2.72 -15.27
N PRO A 48 14.92 1.78 -16.00
CA PRO A 48 15.78 2.09 -17.16
C PRO A 48 15.03 2.76 -18.32
N ARG A 49 13.71 2.58 -18.41
CA ARG A 49 12.83 3.25 -19.38
C ARG A 49 12.59 4.71 -19.04
N ASN A 50 12.65 5.08 -17.76
CA ASN A 50 12.39 6.43 -17.31
C ASN A 50 13.65 7.30 -17.48
N ALA A 51 13.70 8.07 -18.57
CA ALA A 51 14.84 8.93 -18.88
C ALA A 51 14.98 10.17 -17.96
N LYS A 52 13.95 10.50 -17.17
CA LYS A 52 13.95 11.66 -16.25
C LYS A 52 14.30 11.25 -14.82
N ARG A 53 13.72 10.16 -14.34
CA ARG A 53 13.93 9.59 -13.01
C ARG A 53 14.27 8.11 -13.12
N SER A 54 15.43 7.81 -13.71
CA SER A 54 15.90 6.43 -13.82
C SER A 54 16.16 5.78 -12.46
N ILE A 55 16.38 6.58 -11.42
CA ILE A 55 16.39 6.14 -10.03
C ILE A 55 15.38 6.99 -9.26
N PHE A 56 14.50 6.33 -8.51
CA PHE A 56 13.51 6.99 -7.65
C PHE A 56 13.62 6.48 -6.21
N TYR A 57 13.50 7.41 -5.26
CA TYR A 57 13.53 7.15 -3.83
C TYR A 57 12.28 7.71 -3.16
N SER A 58 11.64 6.90 -2.32
CA SER A 58 10.65 7.35 -1.35
C SER A 58 10.97 6.69 -0.02
N GLU A 59 11.38 7.46 0.98
CA GLU A 59 11.81 6.90 2.27
C GLU A 59 10.67 6.37 3.12
N GLN A 60 9.45 6.89 2.93
CA GLN A 60 8.29 6.58 3.78
C GLN A 60 7.07 6.12 2.99
N GLY A 61 7.11 6.21 1.66
CA GLY A 61 5.92 6.09 0.83
C GLY A 61 5.08 7.37 0.85
N ALA A 62 4.10 7.43 -0.05
CA ALA A 62 3.19 8.55 -0.20
C ALA A 62 1.92 8.13 -0.95
N VAL A 63 1.00 9.09 -1.10
CA VAL A 63 -0.15 9.03 -2.01
C VAL A 63 0.18 9.85 -3.27
N TYR A 64 -0.06 9.24 -4.43
CA TYR A 64 0.39 9.68 -5.75
C TYR A 64 -0.77 10.06 -6.69
N TYR A 65 -1.89 10.52 -6.12
CA TYR A 65 -3.04 11.08 -6.84
C TYR A 65 -3.61 12.27 -6.05
N PRO A 66 -4.47 13.12 -6.65
CA PRO A 66 -4.97 14.32 -5.99
C PRO A 66 -6.11 13.96 -5.01
N ALA A 67 -5.76 13.28 -3.91
CA ALA A 67 -6.73 12.82 -2.92
C ALA A 67 -7.47 13.99 -2.26
N ARG A 68 -8.79 13.85 -2.09
CA ARG A 68 -9.65 14.85 -1.45
C ARG A 68 -9.53 14.78 0.07
N LEU A 69 -8.56 15.52 0.63
CA LEU A 69 -8.16 15.47 2.04
C LEU A 69 -9.34 15.66 3.02
N GLU A 70 -10.36 16.40 2.64
CA GLU A 70 -11.58 16.64 3.40
C GLU A 70 -12.42 15.38 3.66
N ARG A 71 -12.30 14.33 2.82
CA ARG A 71 -13.01 13.05 2.99
C ARG A 71 -12.41 12.16 4.06
N PHE A 72 -11.14 12.38 4.41
CA PHE A 72 -10.40 11.50 5.30
C PHE A 72 -10.67 11.84 6.77
N GLY A 73 -10.57 10.85 7.65
CA GLY A 73 -10.72 11.03 9.09
C GLY A 73 -9.45 11.60 9.73
N ARG A 74 -9.05 11.00 10.85
CA ARG A 74 -7.83 11.38 11.59
C ARG A 74 -6.56 11.23 10.75
N ILE A 75 -6.45 10.14 10.01
CA ILE A 75 -5.31 9.88 9.11
C ILE A 75 -5.56 10.62 7.80
N LYS A 76 -4.77 11.65 7.51
CA LYS A 76 -4.81 12.38 6.24
C LYS A 76 -3.74 11.83 5.29
N PRO A 77 -4.03 11.66 3.99
CA PRO A 77 -3.03 11.25 3.00
C PRO A 77 -1.77 12.13 3.03
N HIS A 78 -0.59 11.50 3.11
CA HIS A 78 0.67 12.16 2.81
C HIS A 78 0.85 12.22 1.29
N LEU A 79 0.43 13.33 0.67
CA LEU A 79 0.56 13.52 -0.78
C LEU A 79 2.02 13.68 -1.17
N PHE A 80 2.42 13.04 -2.27
CA PHE A 80 3.75 13.21 -2.84
C PHE A 80 3.94 14.63 -3.36
N ASP A 81 5.07 15.26 -3.04
CA ASP A 81 5.39 16.65 -3.39
C ASP A 81 5.90 16.79 -4.83
N ASP A 82 5.12 16.29 -5.79
CA ASP A 82 5.34 16.52 -7.21
C ASP A 82 3.97 16.58 -7.92
N ARG A 83 3.63 17.78 -8.39
CA ARG A 83 2.35 18.02 -9.06
C ARG A 83 2.17 17.17 -10.31
N ALA A 84 3.23 16.92 -11.09
CA ALA A 84 3.13 16.10 -12.29
C ALA A 84 2.79 14.65 -11.92
N VAL A 85 3.38 14.13 -10.84
CA VAL A 85 3.05 12.79 -10.33
C VAL A 85 1.61 12.72 -9.84
N LEU A 86 1.14 13.73 -9.09
CA LEU A 86 -0.27 13.80 -8.69
C LEU A 86 -1.24 13.92 -9.89
N GLN A 87 -0.80 14.44 -11.03
CA GLN A 87 -1.61 14.51 -12.25
C GLN A 87 -1.62 13.21 -13.06
N ALA A 88 -0.78 12.22 -12.77
CA ALA A 88 -0.73 10.95 -13.52
C ALA A 88 -2.10 10.25 -13.57
N TRP A 89 -2.83 10.22 -12.45
CA TRP A 89 -4.18 9.64 -12.39
C TRP A 89 -5.21 10.39 -13.27
N PRO A 90 -5.39 11.72 -13.12
CA PRO A 90 -6.19 12.51 -14.05
C PRO A 90 -5.77 12.38 -15.53
N ASP A 91 -4.47 12.36 -15.80
CA ASP A 91 -3.93 12.27 -17.16
C ASP A 91 -4.22 10.91 -17.80
N VAL A 92 -4.04 9.80 -17.06
CA VAL A 92 -4.43 8.47 -17.52
C VAL A 92 -5.94 8.39 -17.73
N ALA A 93 -6.75 8.87 -16.80
CA ALA A 93 -8.20 8.85 -16.93
C ALA A 93 -8.69 9.59 -18.18
N ARG A 94 -8.09 10.75 -18.51
CA ARG A 94 -8.37 11.47 -19.77
C ARG A 94 -7.84 10.73 -21.00
N ALA A 95 -6.62 10.20 -20.93
CA ALA A 95 -5.98 9.52 -22.04
C ALA A 95 -6.61 8.15 -22.35
N LEU A 96 -7.46 7.58 -21.49
CA LEU A 96 -8.21 6.37 -21.81
C LEU A 96 -9.29 6.60 -22.87
N GLU A 97 -9.75 7.83 -23.07
CA GLU A 97 -10.81 8.11 -24.04
C GLU A 97 -10.38 7.69 -25.46
N GLY A 98 -11.17 6.80 -26.08
CA GLY A 98 -10.91 6.25 -27.41
C GLY A 98 -9.92 5.07 -27.46
N ARG A 99 -9.46 4.55 -26.31
CA ARG A 99 -8.59 3.36 -26.22
C ARG A 99 -9.36 2.17 -25.66
N ASP A 100 -9.01 0.97 -26.11
CA ASP A 100 -9.54 -0.29 -25.55
C ASP A 100 -8.63 -0.77 -24.41
N LEU A 101 -8.55 0.06 -23.37
CA LEU A 101 -7.76 -0.17 -22.17
C LEU A 101 -8.60 0.17 -20.93
N GLU A 102 -8.38 -0.54 -19.84
CA GLU A 102 -8.96 -0.22 -18.54
C GLU A 102 -7.94 0.41 -17.59
N LEU A 103 -8.43 1.24 -16.67
CA LEU A 103 -7.68 1.71 -15.51
C LEU A 103 -8.13 0.92 -14.28
N ASN A 104 -7.17 0.29 -13.61
CA ASN A 104 -7.34 -0.37 -12.34
C ASN A 104 -6.50 0.33 -11.26
N ALA A 105 -6.91 0.16 -10.01
CA ALA A 105 -6.19 0.66 -8.85
C ALA A 105 -5.42 -0.49 -8.17
N TRP A 106 -4.10 -0.40 -8.11
CA TRP A 106 -3.27 -1.29 -7.30
C TRP A 106 -2.88 -0.58 -6.00
N ILE A 107 -3.50 -0.97 -4.89
CA ILE A 107 -3.46 -0.25 -3.62
C ILE A 107 -2.63 -1.01 -2.60
N ILE A 108 -1.68 -0.32 -1.97
CA ILE A 108 -0.91 -0.87 -0.86
C ILE A 108 -1.71 -0.77 0.44
N GLY A 109 -1.85 -1.90 1.12
CA GLY A 109 -2.58 -2.07 2.38
C GLY A 109 -1.75 -1.69 3.60
N MET A 110 -1.19 -2.69 4.31
CA MET A 110 -0.66 -2.51 5.67
C MET A 110 0.81 -2.09 5.76
N PHE A 111 1.58 -2.08 4.68
CA PHE A 111 2.92 -1.49 4.69
C PHE A 111 2.81 0.02 4.42
N GLN A 112 2.70 0.79 5.50
CA GLN A 112 2.45 2.23 5.48
C GLN A 112 3.40 2.95 6.45
N PRO A 113 4.70 3.09 6.13
CA PRO A 113 5.67 3.69 7.04
C PRO A 113 5.33 5.12 7.46
N TRP A 114 4.86 5.96 6.53
CA TRP A 114 4.46 7.33 6.87
C TRP A 114 3.29 7.35 7.87
N ILE A 115 2.31 6.44 7.76
CA ILE A 115 1.20 6.33 8.73
C ILE A 115 1.73 5.86 10.08
N ALA A 116 2.49 4.75 10.10
CA ALA A 116 3.01 4.17 11.33
C ALA A 116 3.91 5.15 12.11
N ARG A 117 4.59 6.07 11.42
CA ARG A 117 5.43 7.10 12.05
C ARG A 117 4.64 8.33 12.51
N ALA A 118 3.64 8.78 11.74
CA ALA A 118 2.82 9.94 12.09
C ALA A 118 1.74 9.61 13.13
N TYR A 119 1.27 8.37 13.17
CA TYR A 119 0.24 7.87 14.07
C TYR A 119 0.69 6.54 14.72
N PRO A 120 1.68 6.56 15.64
CA PRO A 120 2.28 5.34 16.15
C PRO A 120 1.33 4.37 16.87
N ASP A 121 0.21 4.85 17.40
CA ASP A 121 -0.86 4.03 17.96
C ASP A 121 -1.57 3.13 16.93
N THR A 122 -1.48 3.48 15.64
CA THR A 122 -2.04 2.70 14.53
C THR A 122 -1.16 1.54 14.06
N ALA A 123 0.09 1.49 14.51
CA ALA A 123 1.05 0.47 14.11
C ALA A 123 0.70 -0.91 14.69
N ILE A 124 1.20 -1.98 14.06
CA ILE A 124 1.21 -3.29 14.74
C ILE A 124 2.12 -3.21 15.98
N GLU A 125 1.72 -3.89 17.05
CA GLU A 125 2.51 -4.04 18.28
C GLU A 125 2.84 -5.51 18.46
N ASN A 126 4.11 -5.88 18.57
CA ASN A 126 4.50 -7.27 18.76
C ASN A 126 4.27 -7.74 20.21
N ALA A 127 4.51 -9.03 20.49
CA ALA A 127 4.30 -9.60 21.82
C ALA A 127 5.11 -8.92 22.94
N PHE A 128 6.25 -8.32 22.58
CA PHE A 128 7.14 -7.60 23.49
C PHE A 128 6.73 -6.14 23.73
N GLY A 129 5.69 -5.66 23.06
CA GLY A 129 5.21 -4.27 23.18
C GLY A 129 5.92 -3.27 22.26
N HIS A 130 6.74 -3.75 21.32
CA HIS A 130 7.37 -2.88 20.33
C HIS A 130 6.45 -2.64 19.15
N ARG A 131 6.31 -1.38 18.76
CA ARG A 131 5.51 -0.96 17.62
C ARG A 131 6.33 -0.92 16.34
N SER A 132 5.75 -1.37 15.24
CA SER A 132 6.40 -1.30 13.93
C SER A 132 6.52 0.15 13.47
N TYR A 133 7.64 0.49 12.82
CA TYR A 133 7.83 1.78 12.15
C TYR A 133 7.32 1.78 10.71
N ALA A 134 6.86 0.63 10.22
CA ALA A 134 6.55 0.40 8.81
C ALA A 134 5.11 -0.08 8.61
N GLN A 135 4.55 -0.84 9.55
CA GLN A 135 3.32 -1.59 9.35
C GLN A 135 2.18 -1.07 10.23
N THR A 136 1.03 -0.85 9.63
CA THR A 136 -0.21 -0.49 10.32
C THR A 136 -1.04 -1.71 10.67
N CYS A 137 -1.84 -1.59 11.72
CA CYS A 137 -2.70 -2.66 12.20
C CYS A 137 -4.03 -2.69 11.41
N PRO A 138 -4.39 -3.80 10.75
CA PRO A 138 -5.65 -3.90 10.00
C PRO A 138 -6.89 -3.90 10.91
N ALA A 139 -6.73 -4.13 12.22
CA ALA A 139 -7.82 -4.05 13.19
C ALA A 139 -8.04 -2.63 13.74
N HIS A 140 -7.16 -1.67 13.46
CA HIS A 140 -7.30 -0.32 13.97
C HIS A 140 -8.38 0.47 13.21
N PRO A 141 -9.41 1.03 13.87
CA PRO A 141 -10.54 1.69 13.19
C PRO A 141 -10.13 2.85 12.27
N ASP A 142 -9.17 3.67 12.68
CA ASP A 142 -8.66 4.76 11.83
C ASP A 142 -7.96 4.24 10.55
N VAL A 143 -7.26 3.09 10.61
CA VAL A 143 -6.60 2.49 9.44
C VAL A 143 -7.64 1.90 8.49
N GLN A 144 -8.67 1.25 9.01
CA GLN A 144 -9.80 0.76 8.22
C GLN A 144 -10.53 1.90 7.52
N THR A 145 -10.82 2.98 8.26
CA THR A 145 -11.44 4.19 7.73
C THR A 145 -10.57 4.82 6.65
N TYR A 146 -9.26 4.95 6.89
CA TYR A 146 -8.33 5.50 5.92
C TYR A 146 -8.33 4.73 4.60
N LEU A 147 -8.17 3.40 4.65
CA LEU A 147 -8.14 2.58 3.43
C LEU A 147 -9.48 2.57 2.70
N ALA A 148 -10.60 2.44 3.41
CA ALA A 148 -11.93 2.50 2.80
C ALA A 148 -12.16 3.85 2.12
N THR A 149 -11.78 4.96 2.77
CA THR A 149 -11.88 6.29 2.18
C THR A 149 -10.94 6.46 0.98
N LEU A 150 -9.71 5.94 1.03
CA LEU A 150 -8.77 5.99 -0.09
C LEU A 150 -9.35 5.29 -1.34
N VAL A 151 -9.90 4.08 -1.16
CA VAL A 151 -10.54 3.30 -2.23
C VAL A 151 -11.76 4.04 -2.77
N GLY A 152 -12.64 4.51 -1.89
CA GLY A 152 -13.85 5.24 -2.28
C GLY A 152 -13.54 6.56 -2.98
N ASP A 153 -12.53 7.29 -2.53
CA ASP A 153 -12.10 8.54 -3.16
C ASP A 153 -11.59 8.31 -4.58
N LEU A 154 -10.83 7.24 -4.82
CA LEU A 154 -10.37 6.87 -6.16
C LEU A 154 -11.53 6.49 -7.09
N CYS A 155 -12.45 5.64 -6.63
CA CYS A 155 -13.59 5.20 -7.43
C CYS A 155 -14.53 6.34 -7.79
N ASP A 156 -14.67 7.33 -6.90
CA ASP A 156 -15.49 8.51 -7.14
C ASP A 156 -14.82 9.54 -8.08
N GLN A 157 -13.49 9.52 -8.20
CA GLN A 157 -12.74 10.48 -9.02
C GLN A 157 -12.37 9.95 -10.41
N PHE A 158 -12.19 8.63 -10.57
CA PHE A 158 -11.60 8.03 -11.77
C PHE A 158 -12.41 6.81 -12.24
N PRO A 159 -12.37 6.46 -13.55
CA PRO A 159 -13.12 5.34 -14.11
C PRO A 159 -12.47 3.98 -13.78
N VAL A 160 -12.25 3.70 -12.50
CA VAL A 160 -11.60 2.47 -12.02
C VAL A 160 -12.48 1.26 -12.32
N ARG A 161 -11.90 0.24 -12.96
CA ARG A 161 -12.59 -1.01 -13.35
C ARG A 161 -12.26 -2.20 -12.46
N GLY A 162 -11.09 -2.18 -11.83
CA GLY A 162 -10.61 -3.20 -10.92
C GLY A 162 -9.82 -2.61 -9.77
N ILE A 163 -9.88 -3.28 -8.62
CA ILE A 163 -9.10 -2.93 -7.43
C ILE A 163 -8.30 -4.15 -7.01
N THR A 164 -6.99 -3.99 -6.95
CA THR A 164 -6.06 -4.97 -6.38
C THR A 164 -5.57 -4.44 -5.05
N LEU A 165 -5.82 -5.19 -3.98
CA LEU A 165 -5.39 -4.85 -2.63
C LEU A 165 -4.14 -5.66 -2.28
N GLU A 166 -2.98 -5.00 -2.27
CA GLU A 166 -1.72 -5.63 -1.85
C GLU A 166 -1.56 -5.60 -0.33
N ASN A 167 -1.18 -6.73 0.24
CA ASN A 167 -0.83 -6.84 1.66
C ASN A 167 -1.93 -6.31 2.61
N VAL A 168 -3.18 -6.68 2.34
CA VAL A 168 -4.29 -6.46 3.30
C VAL A 168 -4.39 -7.67 4.22
N GLY A 169 -4.26 -7.42 5.52
CA GLY A 169 -4.19 -8.43 6.56
C GLY A 169 -3.00 -8.19 7.48
N HIS A 170 -2.77 -9.07 8.45
CA HIS A 170 -1.63 -8.92 9.35
C HIS A 170 -0.33 -9.24 8.60
N PRO A 171 0.61 -8.29 8.46
CA PRO A 171 1.87 -8.56 7.78
C PRO A 171 2.73 -9.58 8.52
N GLY A 172 3.59 -10.29 7.78
CA GLY A 172 4.62 -11.12 8.39
C GLY A 172 5.67 -10.29 9.14
N PHE A 173 6.36 -10.92 10.11
CA PHE A 173 7.35 -10.30 10.99
C PHE A 173 8.33 -9.32 10.31
N ALA A 174 9.00 -9.78 9.25
CA ALA A 174 10.05 -9.01 8.57
C ALA A 174 9.53 -8.14 7.42
N TYR A 175 8.21 -8.13 7.14
CA TYR A 175 7.68 -7.42 6.00
C TYR A 175 7.87 -5.89 6.17
N GLY A 176 8.42 -5.23 5.16
CA GLY A 176 8.69 -3.80 5.21
C GLY A 176 9.96 -3.39 5.99
N TRP A 177 10.79 -4.35 6.40
CA TRP A 177 12.12 -4.06 6.91
C TRP A 177 13.04 -3.68 5.73
N VAL A 178 13.62 -2.48 5.78
CA VAL A 178 14.48 -1.98 4.69
C VAL A 178 15.81 -2.74 4.60
N ARG A 179 16.35 -3.14 5.76
CA ARG A 179 17.54 -4.02 5.87
C ARG A 179 17.41 -4.87 7.13
N GLU A 180 16.88 -6.06 6.98
CA GLU A 180 16.79 -7.02 8.09
C GLU A 180 18.17 -7.42 8.59
N ARG A 181 18.35 -7.41 9.92
CA ARG A 181 19.54 -7.95 10.59
C ARG A 181 19.10 -8.93 11.67
N VAL A 182 18.84 -10.17 11.25
CA VAL A 182 18.56 -11.31 12.12
C VAL A 182 19.69 -12.33 11.89
N LEU A 183 20.50 -12.58 12.92
CA LEU A 183 21.71 -13.41 12.85
C LEU A 183 21.49 -14.85 13.33
N ILE A 184 20.23 -15.28 13.38
CA ILE A 184 19.80 -16.62 13.76
C ILE A 184 18.77 -17.12 12.75
N ASP A 185 18.68 -18.44 12.58
CA ASP A 185 17.62 -19.03 11.77
C ASP A 185 16.29 -18.99 12.54
N LEU A 186 15.29 -18.32 11.95
CA LEU A 186 13.93 -18.29 12.47
C LEU A 186 13.08 -19.31 11.72
N SER A 187 12.51 -20.26 12.47
CA SER A 187 11.57 -21.24 11.92
C SER A 187 10.32 -20.54 11.34
N PRO A 188 9.59 -21.18 10.40
CA PRO A 188 8.31 -20.64 9.92
C PRO A 188 7.32 -20.34 11.05
N TRP A 189 7.31 -21.16 12.10
CA TRP A 189 6.47 -20.96 13.27
C TRP A 189 6.87 -19.72 14.06
N THR A 190 8.17 -19.56 14.35
CA THR A 190 8.70 -18.37 15.03
C THR A 190 8.40 -17.09 14.22
N ARG A 191 8.57 -17.11 12.90
CA ARG A 191 8.23 -15.97 12.02
C ARG A 191 6.75 -15.63 12.05
N PHE A 192 5.88 -16.64 12.10
CA PHE A 192 4.44 -16.45 12.24
C PHE A 192 4.11 -15.79 13.58
N LEU A 193 4.62 -16.34 14.69
CA LEU A 193 4.38 -15.80 16.03
C LEU A 193 4.88 -14.37 16.19
N LEU A 194 6.07 -14.06 15.66
CA LEU A 194 6.62 -12.71 15.67
C LEU A 194 5.85 -11.71 14.77
N GLY A 195 5.05 -12.19 13.83
CA GLY A 195 4.18 -11.37 12.97
C GLY A 195 2.82 -11.06 13.60
N LEU A 196 2.48 -11.66 14.75
CA LEU A 196 1.20 -11.38 15.42
C LEU A 196 1.17 -9.98 16.03
N CYS A 197 -0.01 -9.36 15.99
CA CYS A 197 -0.26 -8.05 16.57
C CYS A 197 -1.01 -8.17 17.90
N PHE A 198 -0.51 -7.46 18.91
CA PHE A 198 -1.01 -7.40 20.28
C PHE A 198 -1.38 -5.97 20.70
N CYS A 199 -1.64 -5.08 19.73
CA CYS A 199 -2.20 -3.76 20.05
C CYS A 199 -3.61 -3.90 20.65
N GLU A 200 -4.13 -2.84 21.26
CA GLU A 200 -5.41 -2.90 21.99
C GLU A 200 -6.59 -3.38 21.12
N HIS A 201 -6.59 -3.04 19.83
CA HIS A 201 -7.63 -3.46 18.89
C HIS A 201 -7.55 -4.94 18.54
N CYS A 202 -6.34 -5.48 18.30
CA CYS A 202 -6.17 -6.92 18.08
C CYS A 202 -6.48 -7.73 19.34
N LEU A 203 -6.10 -7.21 20.53
CA LEU A 203 -6.47 -7.84 21.80
C LEU A 203 -7.99 -7.83 22.03
N ALA A 204 -8.66 -6.72 21.70
CA ALA A 204 -10.12 -6.63 21.80
C ALA A 204 -10.81 -7.59 20.82
N ALA A 205 -10.36 -7.64 19.56
CA ALA A 205 -10.87 -8.58 18.56
C ALA A 205 -10.68 -10.04 18.99
N ALA A 206 -9.50 -10.39 19.49
CA ALA A 206 -9.21 -11.73 19.99
C ALA A 206 -10.14 -12.12 21.15
N ARG A 207 -10.35 -11.22 22.13
CA ARG A 207 -11.30 -11.46 23.23
C ARG A 207 -12.74 -11.66 22.73
N ALA A 208 -13.18 -10.89 21.74
CA ALA A 208 -14.50 -11.04 21.14
C ALA A 208 -14.69 -12.42 20.46
N HIS A 209 -13.61 -13.05 20.01
CA HIS A 209 -13.59 -14.40 19.46
C HIS A 209 -13.29 -15.50 20.51
N GLY A 210 -13.34 -15.17 21.81
CA GLY A 210 -13.13 -16.14 22.89
C GLY A 210 -11.67 -16.55 23.09
N VAL A 211 -10.72 -15.81 22.53
CA VAL A 211 -9.27 -16.07 22.70
C VAL A 211 -8.77 -15.35 23.96
N ASP A 212 -8.06 -16.09 24.81
CA ASP A 212 -7.29 -15.54 25.94
C ASP A 212 -6.03 -14.82 25.41
N ALA A 213 -6.24 -13.61 24.89
CA ALA A 213 -5.20 -12.83 24.25
C ALA A 213 -3.98 -12.52 25.15
N PRO A 214 -4.15 -12.21 26.46
CA PRO A 214 -3.03 -12.10 27.39
C PRO A 214 -2.20 -13.38 27.49
N ARG A 215 -2.83 -14.56 27.59
CA ARG A 215 -2.13 -15.84 27.62
C ARG A 215 -1.40 -16.13 26.31
N VAL A 216 -2.02 -15.83 25.16
CA VAL A 216 -1.37 -15.96 23.85
C VAL A 216 -0.14 -15.06 23.76
N ARG A 217 -0.24 -13.79 24.20
CA ARG A 217 0.89 -12.84 24.21
C ARG A 217 2.05 -13.37 25.05
N ALA A 218 1.76 -13.86 26.25
CA ALA A 218 2.76 -14.43 27.15
C ALA A 218 3.42 -15.69 26.54
N GLY A 219 2.63 -16.56 25.90
CA GLY A 219 3.16 -17.73 25.20
C GLY A 219 4.08 -17.37 24.05
N VAL A 220 3.68 -16.40 23.21
CA VAL A 220 4.50 -15.93 22.07
C VAL A 220 5.80 -15.29 22.54
N ALA A 221 5.79 -14.53 23.63
CA ALA A 221 6.98 -13.87 24.15
C ALA A 221 7.97 -14.84 24.84
N ALA A 222 7.51 -16.03 25.24
CA ALA A 222 8.31 -17.04 25.93
C ALA A 222 8.96 -18.07 24.99
N GLU A 223 8.45 -18.18 23.76
CA GLU A 223 9.01 -19.01 22.67
C GLU A 223 10.29 -18.38 22.07
#